data_AF-A0A6J4PP41-F1
#
_entry.id   AF-A0A6J4PP41-F1
#
_cell.length_a   1.000
_cell.length_b   1.000
_cell.length_c   1.000
_cell.angle_alpha   90.00
_cell.angle_beta   90.00
_cell.angle_gamma   90.00
#
_symmetry.space_group_name_H-M   'P 1'
#
loop_
_entity.id
_entity.type
_entity.pdbx_description
1 polymer ?
#
loop_
_entity_poly.entity_id
_entity_poly.type
_entity_poly.pdbx_seq_one_letter_code
_entity_poly.pdbx_strand_id
1 'polypeptide(L)'
;VAGGRLLFDVGRGEAAIQGLAAVLPNTGYMGIPLAVAVFGRDAAVPLVVGLTLDGVLLIPLGILLIESDKGRGEGPLRTVLATFPNLARNPLIVAIFAGLAASAAGLTPPTPVNNFLDLLGGTAGPCALFALGATLASRSVAGGAAEIGYMTALKLLVHPAALLLTTAVIFDVNSLWTSAALLGASLPIAANVFIVARQYDVYVTRASGAVLVSTAVSMATVSALLLVLI
;
A
#
# COMPACT_ATOMS: atom_id res chain seq x y z
N VAL A 1 -4.56 -10.73 7.44
CA VAL A 1 -3.77 -11.53 8.41
C VAL A 1 -4.43 -12.87 8.73
N ALA A 2 -5.60 -12.91 9.40
CA ALA A 2 -6.23 -14.18 9.80
C ALA A 2 -6.53 -15.11 8.62
N GLY A 3 -7.13 -14.59 7.54
CA GLY A 3 -7.43 -15.38 6.34
C GLY A 3 -6.19 -16.01 5.69
N GLY A 4 -5.06 -15.29 5.64
CA GLY A 4 -3.80 -15.82 5.14
C GLY A 4 -3.33 -17.04 5.91
N ARG A 5 -3.31 -16.92 7.24
CA ARG A 5 -2.86 -17.99 8.13
C ARG A 5 -3.79 -19.20 8.10
N LEU A 6 -5.09 -18.99 7.94
CA LEU A 6 -6.08 -20.07 7.88
C LEU A 6 -6.11 -20.79 6.53
N LEU A 7 -5.94 -20.05 5.43
CA LEU A 7 -6.08 -20.59 4.07
C LEU A 7 -4.77 -21.14 3.50
N PHE A 8 -3.62 -20.60 3.92
CA PHE A 8 -2.32 -20.89 3.31
C PHE A 8 -1.23 -21.27 4.32
N ASP A 9 -1.56 -21.39 5.62
CA ASP A 9 -0.63 -21.73 6.71
C ASP A 9 0.65 -20.87 6.75
N VAL A 10 0.52 -19.60 6.38
CA VAL A 10 1.65 -18.66 6.31
C VAL A 10 2.03 -18.09 7.68
N GLY A 11 3.30 -17.67 7.81
CA GLY A 11 3.82 -16.98 9.00
C GLY A 11 3.16 -15.62 9.26
N ARG A 12 3.41 -15.00 10.43
CA ARG A 12 2.82 -13.69 10.74
C ARG A 12 3.36 -12.60 9.83
N GLY A 13 4.65 -12.63 9.48
CA GLY A 13 5.23 -11.65 8.57
C GLY A 13 4.69 -11.78 7.15
N GLU A 14 4.51 -13.00 6.66
CA GLU A 14 3.91 -13.26 5.35
C GLU A 14 2.44 -12.82 5.31
N ALA A 15 1.67 -13.15 6.36
CA ALA A 15 0.28 -12.72 6.51
C ALA A 15 0.13 -11.19 6.66
N ALA A 16 1.16 -10.50 7.16
CA ALA A 16 1.22 -9.05 7.20
C ALA A 16 1.44 -8.47 5.79
N ILE A 17 2.33 -9.03 4.97
CA ILE A 17 2.49 -8.65 3.56
C ILE A 17 1.19 -8.88 2.78
N GLN A 18 0.51 -10.02 2.97
CA GLN A 18 -0.81 -10.25 2.36
C GLN A 18 -1.85 -9.23 2.81
N GLY A 19 -1.83 -8.84 4.08
CA GLY A 19 -2.71 -7.81 4.63
C GLY A 19 -2.46 -6.45 3.99
N LEU A 20 -1.19 -6.03 3.94
CA LEU A 20 -0.75 -4.81 3.26
C LEU A 20 -1.16 -4.83 1.78
N ALA A 21 -0.97 -5.94 1.09
CA ALA A 21 -1.38 -6.12 -0.31
C ALA A 21 -2.89 -5.92 -0.51
N ALA A 22 -3.71 -6.40 0.43
CA ALA A 22 -5.17 -6.28 0.33
C ALA A 22 -5.69 -4.84 0.48
N VAL A 23 -4.98 -3.98 1.22
CA VAL A 23 -5.47 -2.64 1.57
C VAL A 23 -4.72 -1.51 0.87
N LEU A 24 -3.40 -1.60 0.71
CA LEU A 24 -2.58 -0.51 0.17
C LEU A 24 -2.76 -0.34 -1.34
N PRO A 25 -3.42 0.75 -1.80
CA PRO A 25 -3.57 1.04 -3.21
C PRO A 25 -2.36 1.76 -3.79
N ASN A 26 -2.19 1.65 -5.11
CA ASN A 26 -1.20 2.44 -5.83
C ASN A 26 -1.63 3.92 -6.02
N THR A 27 -1.98 4.60 -4.93
CA THR A 27 -2.56 5.95 -4.92
C THR A 27 -1.58 7.00 -5.40
N GLY A 28 -0.33 6.94 -4.94
CA GLY A 28 0.68 7.95 -5.24
C GLY A 28 1.07 7.99 -6.73
N TYR A 29 1.22 6.84 -7.38
CA TYR A 29 1.66 6.78 -8.78
C TYR A 29 0.52 6.77 -9.79
N MET A 30 -0.61 6.12 -9.47
CA MET A 30 -1.74 5.96 -10.40
C MET A 30 -2.99 6.73 -9.96
N GLY A 31 -3.31 6.69 -8.67
CA GLY A 31 -4.57 7.22 -8.14
C GLY A 31 -4.75 8.72 -8.30
N ILE A 32 -3.80 9.51 -7.79
CA ILE A 32 -3.90 10.97 -7.80
C ILE A 32 -4.00 11.52 -9.24
N PRO A 33 -3.11 11.15 -10.19
CA PRO A 33 -3.24 11.61 -11.57
C PRO A 33 -4.57 11.23 -12.22
N LEU A 34 -5.06 10.01 -11.97
CA LEU A 34 -6.32 9.52 -12.53
C LEU A 34 -7.53 10.25 -11.95
N ALA A 35 -7.57 10.47 -10.64
CA ALA A 35 -8.64 11.22 -9.98
C ALA A 35 -8.71 12.66 -10.48
N VAL A 36 -7.56 13.31 -10.65
CA VAL A 36 -7.49 14.68 -11.19
C VAL A 36 -7.98 14.74 -12.63
N ALA A 37 -7.64 13.74 -13.45
CA ALA A 37 -8.07 13.69 -14.84
C ALA A 37 -9.59 13.48 -15.00
N VAL A 38 -10.21 12.68 -14.12
CA VAL A 38 -11.64 12.33 -14.23
C VAL A 38 -12.54 13.31 -13.46
N PHE A 39 -12.18 13.64 -12.22
CA PHE A 39 -13.03 14.37 -11.28
C PHE A 39 -12.53 15.79 -10.98
N GLY A 40 -11.41 16.20 -11.57
CA GLY A 40 -10.79 17.52 -11.33
C GLY A 40 -9.87 17.57 -10.12
N ARG A 41 -9.22 18.73 -9.91
CA ARG A 41 -8.16 18.89 -8.91
C ARG A 41 -8.60 18.61 -7.48
N ASP A 42 -9.87 18.88 -7.14
CA ASP A 42 -10.39 18.70 -5.79
C ASP A 42 -10.44 17.22 -5.37
N ALA A 43 -10.51 16.29 -6.34
CA ALA A 43 -10.47 14.86 -6.08
C ALA A 43 -9.09 14.33 -5.66
N ALA A 44 -8.04 15.15 -5.76
CA ALA A 44 -6.72 14.80 -5.23
C ALA A 44 -6.72 14.80 -3.69
N VAL A 45 -7.51 15.66 -3.06
CA VAL A 45 -7.47 15.86 -1.59
C VAL A 45 -7.81 14.55 -0.83
N PRO A 46 -8.92 13.86 -1.12
CA PRO A 46 -9.25 12.60 -0.44
C PRO A 46 -8.17 11.52 -0.62
N LEU A 47 -7.58 11.45 -1.81
CA LEU A 47 -6.53 10.48 -2.12
C LEU A 47 -5.20 10.79 -1.43
N VAL A 48 -4.83 12.06 -1.31
CA VAL A 48 -3.63 12.47 -0.55
C VAL A 48 -3.82 12.15 0.93
N VAL A 49 -5.02 12.39 1.49
CA VAL A 49 -5.35 11.99 2.86
C VAL A 49 -5.23 10.48 3.04
N GLY A 50 -5.83 9.71 2.13
CA GLY A 50 -5.72 8.24 2.12
C GLY A 50 -4.27 7.76 2.04
N LEU A 51 -3.49 8.30 1.10
CA LEU A 51 -2.05 8.00 0.96
C LEU A 51 -1.25 8.33 2.22
N THR A 52 -1.62 9.40 2.92
CA THR A 52 -0.99 9.77 4.19
C THR A 52 -1.34 8.77 5.29
N LEU A 53 -2.60 8.36 5.41
CA LEU A 53 -3.03 7.33 6.38
C LEU A 53 -2.37 5.99 6.10
N ASP A 54 -2.27 5.60 4.82
CA ASP A 54 -1.57 4.42 4.36
C ASP A 54 -0.11 4.42 4.83
N GLY A 55 0.59 5.54 4.63
CA GLY A 55 1.97 5.71 5.04
C GLY A 55 2.15 5.73 6.56
N VAL A 56 1.32 6.50 7.28
CA VAL A 56 1.52 6.78 8.71
C VAL A 56 0.98 5.67 9.60
N LEU A 57 -0.06 4.96 9.15
CA LEU A 57 -0.71 3.90 9.94
C LEU A 57 -0.44 2.53 9.36
N LEU A 58 -0.84 2.27 8.11
CA LEU A 58 -0.87 0.91 7.58
C LEU A 58 0.53 0.33 7.38
N ILE A 59 1.47 1.09 6.81
CA ILE A 59 2.85 0.62 6.59
C ILE A 59 3.56 0.32 7.92
N PRO A 60 3.60 1.23 8.92
CA PRO A 60 4.20 0.95 10.23
C PRO A 60 3.54 -0.23 10.96
N LEU A 61 2.21 -0.36 10.90
CA LEU A 61 1.51 -1.51 11.49
C LEU A 61 1.89 -2.82 10.80
N GLY A 62 2.00 -2.82 9.48
CA GLY A 62 2.46 -3.98 8.72
C GLY A 62 3.90 -4.36 9.08
N ILE A 63 4.79 -3.37 9.19
CA ILE A 63 6.18 -3.58 9.61
C ILE A 63 6.25 -4.15 11.03
N LEU A 64 5.46 -3.60 11.97
CA LEU A 64 5.37 -4.10 13.34
C LEU A 64 4.96 -5.58 13.36
N LEU A 65 3.97 -5.96 12.54
CA LEU A 65 3.55 -7.36 12.42
C LEU A 65 4.66 -8.26 11.83
N ILE A 66 5.40 -7.77 10.83
CA ILE A 66 6.54 -8.50 10.25
C ILE A 66 7.64 -8.72 11.28
N GLU A 67 8.01 -7.68 12.03
CA GLU A 67 9.06 -7.78 13.04
C GLU A 67 8.62 -8.59 14.27
N SER A 68 7.33 -8.59 14.60
CA SER A 68 6.79 -9.43 15.69
C SER A 68 6.94 -10.93 15.44
N ASP A 69 7.07 -11.34 14.17
CA ASP A 69 7.29 -12.75 13.79
C ASP A 69 8.73 -13.20 14.10
N LYS A 70 9.68 -12.26 14.19
CA LYS A 70 11.09 -12.54 14.54
C LYS A 70 11.28 -12.73 16.06
N GLY A 71 10.43 -12.12 16.88
CA GLY A 71 10.49 -12.16 18.36
C GLY A 71 9.75 -13.34 19.00
N ARG A 72 9.88 -14.56 18.45
CA ARG A 72 9.13 -15.74 18.89
C ARG A 72 9.35 -16.03 20.39
N GLY A 73 8.29 -15.88 21.20
CA GLY A 73 8.21 -16.43 22.56
C GLY A 73 7.99 -15.42 23.69
N GLU A 74 8.03 -14.12 23.41
CA GLU A 74 7.76 -13.09 24.43
C GLU A 74 6.31 -12.57 24.32
N GLY A 75 5.69 -12.20 25.45
CA GLY A 75 4.31 -11.70 25.48
C GLY A 75 4.10 -10.44 24.61
N PRO A 76 2.86 -10.13 24.20
CA PRO A 76 2.57 -9.11 23.17
C PRO A 76 3.14 -7.72 23.48
N LEU A 77 3.11 -7.30 24.76
CA LEU A 77 3.72 -6.04 25.21
C LEU A 77 5.25 -6.03 25.07
N ARG A 78 5.89 -7.16 25.36
CA ARG A 78 7.36 -7.30 25.33
C ARG A 78 7.87 -7.40 23.90
N THR A 79 7.12 -8.05 23.00
CA THR A 79 7.39 -8.01 21.55
C THR A 79 7.31 -6.58 21.01
N VAL A 80 6.26 -5.81 21.35
CA VAL A 80 6.13 -4.42 20.90
C VAL A 80 7.31 -3.55 21.40
N LEU A 81 7.67 -3.68 22.68
CA LEU A 81 8.81 -2.95 23.25
C LEU A 81 10.16 -3.37 22.64
N ALA A 82 10.35 -4.65 22.33
CA ALA A 82 11.55 -5.16 21.70
C ALA A 82 11.66 -4.74 20.21
N THR A 83 10.52 -4.53 19.56
CA THR A 83 10.44 -4.12 18.15
C THR A 83 10.57 -2.61 17.96
N PHE A 84 10.20 -1.79 18.96
CA PHE A 84 10.24 -0.33 18.88
C PHE A 84 11.59 0.27 18.43
N PRO A 85 12.76 -0.19 18.92
CA PRO A 85 14.06 0.34 18.48
C PRO A 85 14.35 0.07 17.00
N ASN A 86 13.87 -1.06 16.47
CA ASN A 86 14.04 -1.41 15.06
C ASN A 86 13.11 -0.57 14.19
N LEU A 87 11.87 -0.37 14.65
CA LEU A 87 10.88 0.50 14.02
C LEU A 87 11.38 1.95 13.93
N ALA A 88 11.93 2.48 15.01
CA ALA A 88 12.47 3.84 15.09
C ALA A 88 13.72 4.06 14.23
N ARG A 89 14.43 2.98 13.88
CA ARG A 89 15.58 3.01 12.96
C ARG A 89 15.21 2.67 11.52
N ASN A 90 13.96 2.31 11.24
CA ASN A 90 13.52 1.96 9.90
C ASN A 90 13.47 3.22 9.03
N PRO A 91 14.28 3.31 7.94
CA PRO A 91 14.33 4.49 7.10
C PRO A 91 12.99 4.87 6.47
N LEU A 92 12.13 3.89 6.12
CA LEU A 92 10.80 4.16 5.58
C LEU A 92 9.92 4.87 6.62
N ILE A 93 9.93 4.37 7.85
CA ILE A 93 9.12 4.94 8.94
C ILE A 93 9.63 6.33 9.29
N VAL A 94 10.94 6.47 9.48
CA VAL A 94 11.57 7.76 9.76
C VAL A 94 11.24 8.77 8.66
N ALA A 95 11.33 8.40 7.38
CA ALA A 95 11.02 9.29 6.27
C ALA A 95 9.54 9.73 6.27
N ILE A 96 8.60 8.80 6.49
CA ILE A 96 7.16 9.10 6.52
C ILE A 96 6.83 10.07 7.67
N PHE A 97 7.28 9.77 8.89
CA PHE A 97 7.00 10.61 10.05
C PHE A 97 7.76 11.95 10.00
N ALA A 98 8.99 11.99 9.47
CA ALA A 98 9.73 13.24 9.27
C ALA A 98 9.04 14.13 8.24
N GLY A 99 8.57 13.57 7.11
CA GLY A 99 7.81 14.29 6.11
C GLY A 99 6.50 14.85 6.66
N LEU A 100 5.76 14.04 7.43
CA LEU A 100 4.54 14.48 8.11
C LEU A 100 4.82 15.60 9.12
N ALA A 101 5.84 15.45 9.96
CA ALA A 101 6.21 16.44 10.96
C ALA A 101 6.64 17.77 10.31
N ALA A 102 7.43 17.72 9.24
CA ALA A 102 7.83 18.89 8.48
C ALA A 102 6.62 19.60 7.85
N SER A 103 5.69 18.84 7.26
CA SER A 103 4.45 19.37 6.69
C SER A 103 3.56 20.02 7.76
N ALA A 104 3.39 19.36 8.91
CA ALA A 104 2.58 19.87 10.03
C ALA A 104 3.18 21.13 10.67
N ALA A 105 4.51 21.24 10.73
CA ALA A 105 5.22 22.41 11.22
C ALA A 105 5.26 23.57 10.19
N GLY A 106 4.73 23.37 8.97
CA GLY A 106 4.81 24.35 7.89
C GLY A 106 6.24 24.61 7.41
N LEU A 107 7.14 23.65 7.63
CA LEU A 107 8.54 23.78 7.23
C LEU A 107 8.66 23.65 5.73
N THR A 108 8.94 24.77 5.06
CA THR A 108 9.32 24.79 3.65
C THR A 108 10.83 24.60 3.55
N PRO A 109 11.32 23.46 3.05
CA PRO A 109 12.75 23.27 2.85
C PRO A 109 13.28 24.31 1.85
N PRO A 110 14.57 24.72 1.96
CA PRO A 110 15.19 25.59 0.97
C PRO A 110 15.05 25.02 -0.44
N THR A 111 14.90 25.87 -1.46
CA THR A 111 14.67 25.46 -2.85
C THR A 111 15.60 24.34 -3.36
N PRO A 112 16.93 24.36 -3.09
CA PRO A 112 17.81 23.27 -3.50
C PRO A 112 17.44 21.90 -2.89
N VAL A 113 17.04 21.90 -1.60
CA VAL A 113 16.61 20.69 -0.89
C VAL A 113 15.28 20.21 -1.45
N ASN A 114 14.33 21.12 -1.68
CA ASN A 114 13.03 20.75 -2.25
C ASN A 114 13.18 20.11 -3.64
N ASN A 115 13.94 20.75 -4.53
CA ASN A 115 14.19 20.22 -5.87
C ASN A 115 14.86 18.84 -5.83
N PHE A 116 15.80 18.63 -4.90
CA PHE A 116 16.45 17.35 -4.72
C PHE A 116 15.47 16.26 -4.25
N LEU A 117 14.62 16.57 -3.27
CA LEU A 117 13.57 15.67 -2.80
C LEU A 117 12.55 15.34 -3.89
N ASP A 118 12.15 16.32 -4.70
CA ASP A 118 11.24 16.12 -5.83
C ASP A 118 11.83 15.18 -6.88
N LEU A 119 13.12 15.33 -7.20
CA LEU A 119 13.82 14.42 -8.12
C LEU A 119 13.91 13.00 -7.55
N LEU A 120 14.22 12.84 -6.26
CA LEU A 120 14.23 11.53 -5.60
C LEU A 120 12.84 10.89 -5.58
N GLY A 121 11.81 11.65 -5.21
CA GLY A 121 10.43 11.18 -5.18
C GLY A 121 9.92 10.76 -6.55
N GLY A 122 10.20 11.57 -7.58
CA GLY A 122 9.80 11.28 -8.97
C GLY A 122 10.50 10.05 -9.57
N THR A 123 11.72 9.74 -9.13
CA THR A 123 12.48 8.57 -9.60
C THR A 123 12.17 7.29 -8.82
N ALA A 124 11.66 7.40 -7.59
CA ALA A 124 11.36 6.25 -6.74
C ALA A 124 10.38 5.25 -7.38
N GLY A 125 9.31 5.74 -8.02
CA GLY A 125 8.31 4.91 -8.71
C GLY A 125 8.91 4.08 -9.86
N PRO A 126 9.56 4.71 -10.85
CA PRO A 126 10.26 4.00 -11.92
C PRO A 126 11.29 2.99 -11.41
N CYS A 127 12.10 3.34 -10.41
CA CYS A 127 13.07 2.42 -9.83
C CYS A 127 12.40 1.21 -9.16
N ALA A 128 11.31 1.42 -8.43
CA ALA A 128 10.55 0.34 -7.80
C ALA A 128 9.95 -0.63 -8.84
N LEU A 129 9.38 -0.09 -9.93
CA LEU A 129 8.82 -0.90 -11.02
C LEU A 129 9.91 -1.68 -11.78
N PHE A 130 11.07 -1.06 -12.02
CA PHE A 130 12.20 -1.75 -12.62
C PHE A 130 12.71 -2.89 -11.73
N ALA A 131 12.88 -2.64 -10.42
CA ALA A 131 13.29 -3.65 -9.44
C ALA A 131 12.26 -4.79 -9.32
N LEU A 132 10.97 -4.49 -9.41
CA LEU A 132 9.90 -5.48 -9.47
C LEU A 132 10.04 -6.34 -10.73
N GLY A 133 10.23 -5.74 -11.90
CA GLY A 133 10.45 -6.45 -13.16
C GLY A 133 11.68 -7.37 -13.12
N ALA A 134 12.81 -6.86 -12.62
CA ALA A 134 14.03 -7.65 -12.44
C ALA A 134 13.83 -8.82 -11.45
N THR A 135 13.06 -8.61 -10.39
CA THR A 135 12.73 -9.68 -9.42
C THR A 135 11.87 -10.76 -10.04
N LEU A 136 10.92 -10.41 -10.90
CA LEU A 136 10.08 -11.37 -11.62
C LEU A 136 10.85 -12.10 -12.72
N ALA A 137 11.74 -11.42 -13.43
CA ALA A 137 12.57 -12.05 -14.46
C ALA A 137 13.55 -13.07 -13.87
N SER A 138 14.02 -12.86 -12.64
CA SER A 138 14.97 -13.74 -11.95
C SER A 138 14.33 -14.84 -11.12
N ARG A 139 13.00 -14.84 -10.94
CA ARG A 139 12.30 -15.81 -10.09
C ARG A 139 11.11 -16.41 -10.81
N SER A 140 11.09 -17.74 -10.90
CA SER A 140 9.92 -18.48 -11.34
C SER A 140 8.74 -18.20 -10.41
N VAL A 141 7.59 -17.79 -10.97
CA VAL A 141 6.30 -17.68 -10.25
C VAL A 141 5.68 -19.08 -10.01
N ALA A 142 6.43 -20.17 -10.28
CA ALA A 142 5.97 -21.53 -10.00
C ALA A 142 5.78 -21.73 -8.49
N GLY A 143 4.51 -21.83 -8.08
CA GLY A 143 4.09 -21.90 -6.68
C GLY A 143 3.70 -20.52 -6.13
N GLY A 144 2.44 -20.39 -5.71
CA GLY A 144 1.89 -19.15 -5.14
C GLY A 144 0.81 -18.45 -5.98
N ALA A 145 0.39 -19.03 -7.11
CA ALA A 145 -0.69 -18.47 -7.93
C ALA A 145 -2.01 -18.30 -7.14
N ALA A 146 -2.34 -19.25 -6.26
CA ALA A 146 -3.51 -19.16 -5.40
C ALA A 146 -3.43 -17.97 -4.43
N GLU A 147 -2.26 -17.73 -3.83
CA GLU A 147 -2.05 -16.61 -2.91
C GLU A 147 -2.02 -15.26 -3.64
N ILE A 148 -1.43 -15.22 -4.84
CA ILE A 148 -1.44 -14.06 -5.74
C ILE A 148 -2.88 -13.70 -6.13
N GLY A 149 -3.65 -14.70 -6.55
CA GLY A 149 -5.07 -14.57 -6.86
C GLY A 149 -5.87 -14.10 -5.66
N TYR A 150 -5.61 -14.66 -4.48
CA TYR A 150 -6.24 -14.25 -3.21
C TYR A 150 -5.96 -12.78 -2.88
N MET A 151 -4.70 -12.34 -2.88
CA MET A 151 -4.35 -10.93 -2.61
C MET A 151 -4.98 -9.98 -3.65
N THR A 152 -4.98 -10.39 -4.92
CA THR A 152 -5.57 -9.61 -6.01
C THR A 152 -7.09 -9.49 -5.86
N ALA A 153 -7.78 -10.59 -5.53
CA ALA A 153 -9.22 -10.60 -5.31
C ALA A 153 -9.61 -9.78 -4.07
N LEU A 154 -8.83 -9.89 -2.99
CA LEU A 154 -9.04 -9.03 -1.82
C LEU A 154 -8.92 -7.55 -2.18
N LYS A 155 -7.89 -7.18 -2.95
CA LYS A 155 -7.66 -5.78 -3.30
C LYS A 155 -8.68 -5.22 -4.28
N LEU A 156 -9.00 -5.96 -5.35
CA LEU A 156 -9.81 -5.44 -6.45
C LEU A 156 -11.31 -5.69 -6.29
N LEU A 157 -11.72 -6.64 -5.43
CA LEU A 157 -13.13 -6.96 -5.21
C LEU A 157 -13.55 -6.64 -3.78
N VAL A 158 -12.89 -7.24 -2.79
CA VAL A 158 -13.34 -7.15 -1.39
C VAL A 158 -13.15 -5.75 -0.82
N HIS A 159 -12.00 -5.13 -1.05
CA HIS A 159 -11.70 -3.80 -0.54
C HIS A 159 -12.64 -2.70 -1.09
N PRO A 160 -12.84 -2.55 -2.42
CA PRO A 160 -13.81 -1.56 -2.92
C PRO A 160 -15.26 -1.90 -2.54
N ALA A 161 -15.65 -3.19 -2.48
CA ALA A 161 -16.99 -3.57 -2.02
C ALA A 161 -17.22 -3.23 -0.55
N ALA A 162 -16.22 -3.48 0.31
CA ALA A 162 -16.28 -3.12 1.72
C ALA A 162 -16.37 -1.60 1.88
N LEU A 163 -15.59 -0.84 1.10
CA LEU A 163 -15.65 0.61 1.13
C LEU A 163 -17.03 1.12 0.71
N LEU A 164 -17.57 0.63 -0.41
CA LEU A 164 -18.91 0.96 -0.89
C LEU A 164 -20.00 0.66 0.15
N LEU A 165 -19.92 -0.48 0.83
CA LEU A 165 -20.86 -0.84 1.90
C LEU A 165 -20.75 0.14 3.07
N THR A 166 -19.54 0.47 3.50
CA THR A 166 -19.33 1.38 4.64
C THR A 166 -19.78 2.81 4.32
N THR A 167 -19.55 3.31 3.11
CA THR A 167 -20.00 4.65 2.70
C THR A 167 -21.50 4.69 2.38
N ALA A 168 -22.13 3.57 2.02
CA ALA A 168 -23.57 3.53 1.80
C ALA A 168 -24.39 3.40 3.09
N VAL A 169 -23.84 2.72 4.12
CA VAL A 169 -24.62 2.30 5.30
C VAL A 169 -24.18 3.00 6.59
N ILE A 170 -22.90 3.33 6.72
CA ILE A 170 -22.32 3.77 8.02
C ILE A 170 -22.01 5.26 8.02
N PHE A 171 -21.44 5.78 6.93
CA PHE A 171 -20.91 7.14 6.88
C PHE A 171 -21.63 7.98 5.84
N ASP A 172 -22.15 9.15 6.23
CA ASP A 172 -22.66 10.15 5.30
C ASP A 172 -21.50 11.01 4.79
N VAL A 173 -21.00 10.68 3.60
CA VAL A 173 -19.81 11.30 2.99
C VAL A 173 -20.19 11.94 1.67
N ASN A 174 -19.65 13.15 1.43
CA ASN A 174 -19.87 13.86 0.17
C ASN A 174 -19.53 13.00 -1.05
N SER A 175 -20.34 13.09 -2.11
CA SER A 175 -20.20 12.30 -3.33
C SER A 175 -18.80 12.31 -3.93
N LEU A 176 -18.10 13.46 -3.96
CA LEU A 176 -16.75 13.55 -4.53
C LEU A 176 -15.74 12.75 -3.71
N TRP A 177 -15.84 12.84 -2.37
CA TRP A 177 -14.98 12.10 -1.45
C TRP A 177 -15.23 10.59 -1.56
N THR A 178 -16.49 10.18 -1.68
CA THR A 178 -16.87 8.78 -1.89
C THR A 178 -16.34 8.25 -3.22
N SER A 179 -16.53 8.98 -4.32
CA SER A 179 -16.03 8.58 -5.64
C SER A 179 -14.50 8.51 -5.69
N ALA A 180 -13.81 9.49 -5.09
CA ALA A 180 -12.35 9.49 -5.01
C ALA A 180 -11.83 8.32 -4.15
N ALA A 181 -12.45 8.07 -2.99
CA ALA A 181 -12.07 6.95 -2.13
C ALA A 181 -12.32 5.59 -2.79
N LEU A 182 -13.44 5.44 -3.51
CA LEU A 182 -13.77 4.21 -4.25
C LEU A 182 -12.82 3.99 -5.42
N LEU A 183 -12.48 5.04 -6.16
CA LEU A 183 -11.42 5.00 -7.17
C LEU A 183 -10.12 4.52 -6.52
N GLY A 184 -9.71 5.15 -5.42
CA GLY A 184 -8.53 4.77 -4.64
C GLY A 184 -8.54 3.29 -4.21
N ALA A 185 -9.67 2.80 -3.71
CA ALA A 185 -9.81 1.42 -3.27
C ALA A 185 -9.67 0.40 -4.40
N SER A 186 -10.12 0.76 -5.61
CA SER A 186 -10.07 -0.07 -6.82
C SER A 186 -8.72 -0.12 -7.54
N LEU A 187 -7.79 0.74 -7.12
CA LEU A 187 -6.43 0.74 -7.67
C LEU A 187 -5.72 -0.59 -7.40
N PRO A 188 -4.75 -0.95 -8.24
CA PRO A 188 -3.94 -2.14 -7.99
C PRO A 188 -3.11 -2.01 -6.71
N ILE A 189 -2.50 -3.13 -6.32
CA ILE A 189 -1.66 -3.21 -5.13
C ILE A 189 -0.46 -2.25 -5.29
N ALA A 190 -0.16 -1.48 -4.24
CA ALA A 190 0.92 -0.51 -4.28
C ALA A 190 2.31 -1.16 -4.46
N ALA A 191 3.18 -0.51 -5.26
CA ALA A 191 4.59 -0.91 -5.37
C ALA A 191 5.33 -0.89 -4.02
N ASN A 192 4.87 -0.06 -3.07
CA ASN A 192 5.43 0.01 -1.71
C ASN A 192 5.29 -1.32 -0.96
N VAL A 193 4.28 -2.14 -1.25
CA VAL A 193 4.13 -3.47 -0.63
C VAL A 193 5.30 -4.38 -1.04
N PHE A 194 5.73 -4.30 -2.30
CA PHE A 194 6.92 -4.99 -2.78
C PHE A 194 8.20 -4.45 -2.11
N ILE A 195 8.32 -3.13 -1.94
CA ILE A 195 9.49 -2.52 -1.26
C ILE A 195 9.59 -3.00 0.19
N VAL A 196 8.47 -3.03 0.93
CA VAL A 196 8.44 -3.57 2.30
C VAL A 196 8.80 -5.06 2.32
N ALA A 197 8.23 -5.86 1.42
CA ALA A 197 8.56 -7.28 1.27
C ALA A 197 10.06 -7.50 1.02
N ARG A 198 10.67 -6.69 0.14
CA ARG A 198 12.10 -6.74 -0.17
C ARG A 198 12.99 -6.29 0.99
N GLN A 199 12.63 -5.22 1.67
CA GLN A 199 13.39 -4.69 2.81
C GLN A 199 13.50 -5.73 3.93
N TYR A 200 12.44 -6.51 4.15
CA TYR A 200 12.39 -7.53 5.18
C TYR A 200 12.74 -8.95 4.69
N ASP A 201 12.95 -9.12 3.38
CA ASP A 201 13.11 -10.41 2.68
C ASP A 201 12.01 -11.42 3.01
N VAL A 202 10.76 -10.95 3.06
CA VAL A 202 9.58 -11.75 3.39
C VAL A 202 8.60 -11.71 2.23
N TYR A 203 8.19 -12.88 1.75
CA TYR A 203 7.10 -13.03 0.77
C TYR A 203 7.32 -12.29 -0.57
N VAL A 204 8.58 -12.00 -0.91
CA VAL A 204 9.00 -11.14 -2.03
C VAL A 204 8.38 -11.55 -3.37
N THR A 205 8.55 -12.80 -3.78
CA THR A 205 8.12 -13.29 -5.11
C THR A 205 6.59 -13.19 -5.28
N ARG A 206 5.85 -13.47 -4.21
CA ARG A 206 4.39 -13.45 -4.21
C ARG A 206 3.85 -12.03 -4.15
N ALA A 207 4.49 -11.15 -3.38
CA ALA A 207 4.18 -9.72 -3.37
C ALA A 207 4.42 -9.08 -4.74
N SER A 208 5.56 -9.35 -5.39
CA SER A 208 5.83 -8.83 -6.74
C SER A 208 4.85 -9.37 -7.78
N GLY A 209 4.52 -10.67 -7.70
CA GLY A 209 3.52 -11.29 -8.58
C GLY A 209 2.13 -10.70 -8.40
N ALA A 210 1.71 -10.46 -7.15
CA ALA A 210 0.43 -9.83 -6.85
C ALA A 210 0.36 -8.38 -7.34
N VAL A 211 1.42 -7.59 -7.18
CA VAL A 211 1.47 -6.24 -7.75
C VAL A 211 1.33 -6.29 -9.27
N LEU A 212 2.05 -7.18 -9.97
CA LEU A 212 1.94 -7.32 -11.43
C LEU A 212 0.53 -7.74 -11.87
N VAL A 213 0.00 -8.83 -11.29
CA VAL A 213 -1.31 -9.38 -11.67
C VAL A 213 -2.42 -8.39 -11.34
N SER A 214 -2.42 -7.79 -10.16
CA SER A 214 -3.41 -6.76 -9.81
C SER A 214 -3.30 -5.54 -10.72
N THR A 215 -2.10 -5.13 -11.13
CA THR A 215 -1.92 -4.03 -12.09
C THR A 215 -2.55 -4.37 -13.44
N ALA A 216 -2.28 -5.56 -13.98
CA ALA A 216 -2.88 -6.00 -15.24
C ALA A 216 -4.42 -6.10 -15.15
N VAL A 217 -4.95 -6.73 -14.10
CA VAL A 217 -6.40 -6.88 -13.89
C VAL A 217 -7.06 -5.52 -13.61
N SER A 218 -6.37 -4.60 -12.95
CA SER A 218 -6.91 -3.28 -12.60
C SER A 218 -7.26 -2.44 -13.83
N MET A 219 -6.61 -2.66 -14.98
CA MET A 219 -6.96 -1.98 -16.22
C MET A 219 -8.43 -2.21 -16.58
N ALA A 220 -8.94 -3.43 -16.37
CA ALA A 220 -10.34 -3.75 -16.60
C ALA A 220 -11.24 -3.28 -15.44
N THR A 221 -10.84 -3.53 -14.18
CA THR A 221 -11.70 -3.24 -13.02
C THR A 221 -11.86 -1.74 -12.76
N VAL A 222 -10.79 -0.95 -12.88
CA VAL A 222 -10.84 0.51 -12.72
C VAL A 222 -11.65 1.13 -13.87
N SER A 223 -11.46 0.66 -15.11
CA SER A 223 -12.26 1.13 -16.24
C SER A 223 -13.75 0.85 -16.05
N ALA A 224 -14.10 -0.38 -15.61
CA ALA A 224 -15.49 -0.73 -15.31
C ALA A 224 -16.08 0.12 -14.17
N LEU A 225 -15.30 0.40 -13.12
CA LEU A 225 -15.74 1.27 -12.04
C LEU A 225 -15.99 2.71 -12.52
N LEU A 226 -15.08 3.27 -13.33
CA LEU A 226 -15.23 4.61 -13.87
C LEU A 226 -16.48 4.76 -14.74
N LEU A 227 -16.85 3.74 -15.52
CA LEU A 227 -18.11 3.73 -16.28
C LEU A 227 -19.37 3.78 -15.41
N VAL A 228 -19.28 3.36 -14.14
CA VAL A 228 -20.39 3.40 -13.19
C VAL A 228 -20.42 4.74 -12.43
N LEU A 229 -19.25 5.37 -12.25
CA LEU A 229 -19.09 6.60 -11.48
C LEU A 229 -19.28 7.89 -12.30
N ILE A 230 -19.11 7.82 -13.63
CA ILE A 230 -19.25 8.93 -14.59
C ILE A 230 -20.60 8.80 -15.29
#